data_AF-A0A420VCL8-F1
#
_entry.id   AF-A0A420VCL8-F1
#
_cell.length_a   1.000
_cell.length_b   1.000
_cell.length_c   1.000
_cell.angle_alpha   90.00
_cell.angle_beta   90.00
_cell.angle_gamma   90.00
#
_symmetry.space_group_name_H-M   'P 1'
#
loop_
_entity.id
_entity.type
_entity.pdbx_description
1 polymer ?
#
loop_
_entity_poly.entity_id
_entity_poly.type
_entity_poly.pdbx_seq_one_letter_code
_entity_poly.pdbx_strand_id
1 'polypeptide(L)' 'MPMTIFFMVFYFLLPICTSYTKFLNTPAIGDISWTWIFAFSQFVMVWVLSAIYVRKANSFDEEAEQIIRDQLKGE' A
#
# COMPACT_ATOMS: atom_id res chain seq x y z
N MET A 1 1.72 -11.57 -3.74
CA MET A 1 3.00 -11.80 -3.01
C MET A 1 3.90 -10.58 -2.92
N PRO A 2 4.30 -9.89 -4.01
CA PRO A 2 5.28 -8.79 -3.89
C PRO A 2 4.77 -7.60 -3.03
N MET A 3 3.46 -7.31 -3.09
CA MET A 3 2.84 -6.24 -2.30
C MET A 3 2.91 -6.48 -0.79
N THR A 4 2.74 -7.72 -0.33
CA THR A 4 2.79 -8.08 1.09
C THR A 4 4.21 -7.94 1.66
N ILE A 5 5.22 -8.33 0.87
CA ILE A 5 6.64 -8.18 1.24
C ILE A 5 6.98 -6.70 1.32
N PHE A 6 6.56 -5.89 0.34
CA PHE A 6 6.75 -4.44 0.38
C PHE A 6 6.11 -3.82 1.61
N PHE A 7 4.86 -4.18 1.93
CA PHE A 7 4.18 -3.73 3.14
C PHE A 7 4.97 -4.06 4.41
N MET A 8 5.40 -5.31 4.58
CA MET A 8 6.19 -5.72 5.74
C MET A 8 7.49 -4.93 5.86
N VAL A 9 8.25 -4.84 4.76
CA VAL A 9 9.52 -4.11 4.74
C VAL A 9 9.27 -2.65 5.10
N PHE A 10 8.32 -1.99 4.45
CA PHE A 10 8.02 -0.58 4.66
C PHE A 10 7.50 -0.29 6.07
N TYR A 11 6.72 -1.22 6.66
CA TYR A 11 6.24 -1.13 8.04
C TYR A 11 7.40 -1.20 9.04
N PHE A 12 8.29 -2.17 8.91
CA PHE A 12 9.46 -2.31 9.78
C PHE A 12 10.56 -1.28 9.50
N LEU A 13 10.55 -0.65 8.33
CA LEU A 13 11.50 0.40 7.98
C LEU A 13 11.40 1.60 8.93
N LEU A 14 10.20 1.94 9.41
CA LEU A 14 9.98 3.02 10.38
C LEU A 14 10.73 2.79 11.71
N PRO A 15 10.50 1.71 12.47
CA PRO A 15 11.23 1.46 13.73
C PRO A 15 12.72 1.23 13.51
N ILE A 16 13.11 0.59 12.40
CA ILE A 16 14.52 0.38 12.06
C ILE A 16 15.21 1.74 11.81
N CYS A 17 14.65 2.59 10.95
CA CYS A 17 15.19 3.91 10.68
C CYS A 17 15.16 4.82 11.91
N THR A 18 14.13 4.73 12.75
CA THR A 18 14.05 5.48 14.01
C THR A 18 15.12 5.05 15.01
N SER A 19 15.47 3.75 15.05
CA SER A 19 16.47 3.19 15.95
C SER A 19 17.91 3.45 15.47
N TYR A 20 18.18 3.33 14.17
CA TYR A 20 19.53 3.43 13.61
C TYR A 20 19.91 4.86 13.18
N THR A 21 18.94 5.72 12.87
CA THR A 21 19.19 7.05 12.30
C THR A 21 18.63 8.14 13.20
N LYS A 22 19.49 9.02 13.72
CA LYS A 22 19.06 10.23 14.46
C LYS A 22 18.30 11.23 13.60
N PHE A 23 18.36 11.09 12.27
CA PHE A 23 17.68 11.96 11.31
C PHE A 23 16.16 11.94 11.49
N LEU A 24 15.54 10.78 11.78
CA LEU A 24 14.10 10.72 12.02
C LEU A 24 13.67 11.44 13.30
N ASN A 25 14.56 11.48 14.30
CA ASN A 25 14.34 12.17 15.56
C ASN A 25 14.67 13.68 15.47
N THR A 26 15.24 14.15 14.36
CA THR A 26 15.39 15.60 14.18
C THR A 26 14.04 16.25 13.88
N PRO A 27 13.76 17.42 14.48
CA PRO A 27 12.55 18.17 14.21
C PRO A 27 12.54 18.60 12.73
N ALA A 28 11.44 18.30 12.04
CA ALA A 28 11.22 18.72 10.66
C ALA A 28 10.52 20.10 10.63
N ILE A 29 9.44 20.25 11.39
CA ILE A 29 8.68 21.50 11.53
C ILE A 29 8.25 21.64 13.00
N GLY A 30 8.85 22.59 13.74
CA GLY A 30 8.59 22.75 15.17
C GLY A 30 8.94 21.49 15.98
N ASP A 31 8.05 21.04 16.86
CA ASP A 31 8.22 19.80 17.65
C ASP A 31 7.89 18.51 16.86
N ILE A 32 7.46 18.62 15.60
CA ILE A 32 7.12 17.48 14.76
C ILE A 32 8.40 16.94 14.12
N SER A 33 8.83 15.75 14.54
CA SER A 33 9.96 15.05 13.95
C SER A 33 9.61 14.37 12.62
N TRP A 34 10.63 14.04 11.84
CA TRP A 34 10.48 13.26 10.61
C TRP A 34 9.79 11.91 10.81
N THR A 35 9.82 11.35 12.03
CA THR A 35 9.05 10.15 12.41
C THR A 35 7.55 10.32 12.15
N TRP A 36 6.97 11.48 12.44
CA TRP A 36 5.53 11.74 12.22
C TRP A 36 5.17 11.78 10.74
N ILE A 37 6.03 12.39 9.92
CA ILE A 37 5.84 12.42 8.46
C ILE A 37 5.88 10.99 7.90
N PHE A 38 6.82 10.18 8.37
CA PHE A 38 6.97 8.80 7.93
C PHE A 38 5.81 7.92 8.43
N ALA A 39 5.33 8.13 9.65
CA ALA A 39 4.13 7.48 10.18
C ALA A 39 2.89 7.83 9.35
N PHE A 40 2.73 9.09 8.94
CA PHE A 40 1.65 9.49 8.04
C PHE A 40 1.77 8.83 6.66
N SER A 41 2.98 8.71 6.13
CA SER A 41 3.24 8.01 4.86
C SER A 41 2.81 6.54 4.89
N GLN A 42 2.85 5.87 6.05
CA GLN A 42 2.34 4.50 6.19
C GLN A 42 0.84 4.41 5.86
N PHE A 43 0.04 5.40 6.26
CA PHE A 43 -1.39 5.43 5.94
C PHE A 43 -1.62 5.57 4.44
N VAL A 44 -0.89 6.48 3.80
CA VAL A 44 -0.96 6.70 2.35
C VAL A 44 -0.56 5.42 1.61
N MET A 45 0.48 4.72 2.08
CA MET A 45 0.91 3.44 1.51
C MET A 45 -0.20 2.38 1.56
N VAL A 46 -0.91 2.24 2.69
CA VAL A 46 -2.04 1.29 2.82
C VAL A 46 -3.16 1.64 1.85
N TRP A 47 -3.53 2.91 1.72
CA TRP A 47 -4.55 3.33 0.76
C TRP A 47 -4.16 3.04 -0.68
N VAL A 48 -2.90 3.30 -1.06
CA VAL A 48 -2.39 3.01 -2.40
C VAL A 48 -2.44 1.51 -2.68
N LEU A 49 -1.99 0.66 -1.76
CA LEU A 49 -2.05 -0.79 -1.92
C LEU A 49 -3.49 -1.30 -2.05
N SER A 50 -4.39 -0.82 -1.19
CA SER A 50 -5.81 -1.16 -1.27
C SER A 50 -6.43 -0.73 -2.61
N ALA A 51 -6.11 0.47 -3.09
CA ALA A 51 -6.61 0.96 -4.38
C ALA A 51 -6.08 0.13 -5.56
N ILE A 52 -4.80 -0.24 -5.55
CA ILE A 52 -4.21 -1.12 -6.57
C ILE A 52 -4.86 -2.51 -6.53
N TYR A 53 -5.07 -3.05 -5.33
CA TYR A 53 -5.72 -4.34 -5.14
C TYR A 53 -7.14 -4.36 -5.71
N VAL A 54 -7.96 -3.36 -5.36
CA VAL A 54 -9.34 -3.24 -5.86
C VAL A 54 -9.37 -3.10 -7.38
N ARG A 55 -8.48 -2.26 -7.95
CA ARG A 55 -8.37 -2.14 -9.42
C ARG A 55 -8.06 -3.46 -10.08
N LYS A 56 -7.15 -4.25 -9.49
CA LYS A 56 -6.79 -5.54 -10.04
C LYS A 56 -7.94 -6.56 -9.90
N ALA A 57 -8.68 -6.53 -8.79
CA ALA A 57 -9.87 -7.36 -8.60
C ALA A 57 -10.95 -7.05 -9.65
N ASN A 58 -11.24 -5.78 -9.90
CA ASN A 58 -12.23 -5.39 -10.93
C ASN A 58 -11.88 -5.88 -12.33
N SER A 59 -10.59 -5.93 -12.69
CA SER A 59 -10.14 -6.49 -13.97
C SER A 59 -10.49 -7.98 -14.09
N PHE A 60 -10.39 -8.74 -13.00
CA PHE A 60 -10.78 -10.16 -13.01
C PHE A 60 -12.30 -10.32 -13.05
N ASP A 61 -13.06 -9.44 -12.41
CA ASP A 61 -14.52 -9.45 -12.47
C ASP A 61 -15.02 -9.17 -13.90
N GLU A 62 -14.41 -8.22 -14.62
CA GLU A 62 -14.73 -7.95 -16.03
C GLU A 62 -14.46 -9.17 -16.93
N GLU A 63 -13.32 -9.84 -16.74
CA GLU A 63 -12.97 -11.06 -17.48
C GLU A 63 -13.97 -12.20 -17.19
N ALA A 64 -14.36 -12.40 -15.94
CA ALA A 64 -15.33 -13.40 -15.55
C ALA A 64 -16.72 -13.11 -16.14
N GLU A 65 -17.14 -11.85 -16.15
CA GLU A 65 -18.44 -11.45 -16.69
C GLU A 65 -18.49 -11.60 -18.23
N GLN A 66 -17.37 -11.42 -18.93
CA GLN A 66 -17.24 -11.74 -20.35
C GLN A 66 -17.43 -13.23 -20.62
N ILE A 67 -16.78 -14.10 -19.85
CA ILE A 67 -16.92 -15.56 -19.99
C ILE A 67 -18.38 -15.98 -19.76
N ILE A 68 -19.05 -15.46 -18.74
CA ILE A 68 -20.46 -15.76 -18.46
C ILE A 68 -21.35 -15.31 -19.62
N ARG A 69 -21.13 -14.11 -20.17
CA ARG A 69 -21.90 -13.61 -21.32
C ARG A 69 -21.71 -14.46 -22.57
N ASP A 70 -20.49 -14.92 -22.84
CA ASP A 70 -20.20 -15.78 -24.00
C ASP A 70 -20.83 -17.18 -23.86
N GLN A 71 -20.87 -17.74 -22.64
CA GLN A 71 -21.58 -18.99 -22.38
C GLN A 71 -23.10 -18.85 -22.53
N LEU A 72 -23.69 -17.74 -22.09
CA LEU A 72 -25.14 -17.49 -22.20
C LEU A 72 -25.60 -17.14 -23.63
N LYS A 73 -24.71 -16.63 -24.49
CA LYS A 73 -25.00 -16.36 -25.91
C LYS A 73 -24.88 -17.59 -26.81
N GLY A 74 -24.36 -18.70 -26.28
CA GLY A 74 -24.14 -19.95 -27.02
C GLY A 74 -25.36 -20.88 -27.10
N GLU A 75 -26.50 -20.50 -26.52
CA GLU A 75 -27.83 -21.14 -26.69
C GLU A 75 -28.73 -20.33 -27.63
#